data_AF-A0A2K4ZG42-F1
#
_entry.id   AF-A0A2K4ZG42-F1
#
_cell.length_a   1.000
_cell.length_b   1.000
_cell.length_c   1.000
_cell.angle_alpha   90.00
_cell.angle_beta   90.00
_cell.angle_gamma   90.00
#
_symmetry.space_group_name_H-M   'P 1'
#
loop_
_entity.id
_entity.type
_entity.pdbx_description
1 polymer ?
#
loop_
_entity_poly.entity_id
_entity_poly.type
_entity_poly.pdbx_seq_one_letter_code
_entity_poly.pdbx_strand_id
1 'polypeptide(L)'
;MTGNGYKIRKSREWWSVWALLSRGSFYKVLVVLFLMVLGEWISFWRILRGDSPPGSLEELVNKGGASVFFMAALGVILLILAGTIGQAEEKSRNTLMRLKISGWQIFFIRTVYCTLCLLVLFSVQITAIFCAAELYERAVGGAGLSEQFLFLAFYRNEFLHGLLPMEELGKWVRNFLLILAFAMEAARSRKMGSVTLISLFVLTAAWFISPVGMGYRDGIVDFVCVVVIGADVLQMLFAREPE
;
A
#
# COMPACT_ATOMS: atom_id res chain seq x y z
N MET A 1 -41.35 16.69 -0.06
CA MET A 1 -40.70 15.61 -0.83
C MET A 1 -39.17 15.78 -0.95
N THR A 2 -38.46 16.24 0.09
CA THR A 2 -37.12 16.86 -0.10
C THR A 2 -35.92 16.11 0.52
N GLY A 3 -36.13 15.15 1.44
CA GLY A 3 -35.02 14.42 2.08
C GLY A 3 -34.49 13.22 1.30
N ASN A 4 -35.38 12.41 0.72
CA ASN A 4 -34.99 11.13 0.11
C ASN A 4 -34.30 11.32 -1.26
N GLY A 5 -34.78 12.27 -2.07
CA GLY A 5 -34.19 12.57 -3.39
C GLY A 5 -32.76 13.12 -3.33
N TYR A 6 -32.46 13.95 -2.32
CA TYR A 6 -31.10 14.46 -2.09
C TYR A 6 -30.13 13.33 -1.70
N LYS A 7 -30.56 12.44 -0.79
CA LYS A 7 -29.76 11.29 -0.34
C LYS A 7 -29.45 10.32 -1.50
N ILE A 8 -30.44 10.05 -2.35
CA ILE A 8 -30.29 9.19 -3.54
C ILE A 8 -29.33 9.81 -4.56
N ARG A 9 -29.44 11.12 -4.84
CA ARG A 9 -28.54 11.80 -5.79
C ARG A 9 -27.10 11.80 -5.29
N LYS A 10 -26.89 12.11 -4.01
CA LYS A 10 -25.57 12.07 -3.36
C LYS A 10 -24.97 10.67 -3.43
N SER A 11 -25.74 9.62 -3.14
CA SER A 11 -25.25 8.24 -3.28
C SER A 11 -24.79 7.93 -4.70
N ARG A 12 -25.56 8.31 -5.73
CA ARG A 12 -25.21 8.03 -7.15
C ARG A 12 -23.94 8.74 -7.59
N GLU A 13 -23.72 9.96 -7.11
CA GLU A 13 -22.49 10.73 -7.35
C GLU A 13 -21.26 10.01 -6.77
N TRP A 14 -21.38 9.47 -5.55
CA TRP A 14 -20.31 8.70 -4.91
C TRP A 14 -19.93 7.45 -5.73
N TRP A 15 -20.94 6.67 -6.14
CA TRP A 15 -20.74 5.49 -6.97
C TRP A 15 -20.14 5.82 -8.34
N SER A 16 -20.46 6.98 -8.91
CA SER A 16 -19.94 7.39 -10.22
C SER A 16 -18.45 7.69 -10.17
N VAL A 17 -17.99 8.39 -9.12
CA VAL A 17 -16.56 8.65 -8.91
C VAL A 17 -15.82 7.34 -8.65
N TRP A 18 -16.38 6.47 -7.82
CA TRP A 18 -15.78 5.18 -7.48
C TRP A 18 -15.66 4.25 -8.70
N ALA A 19 -16.72 4.18 -9.52
CA ALA A 19 -16.71 3.41 -10.76
C ALA A 19 -15.68 3.95 -11.77
N LEU A 20 -15.49 5.26 -11.84
CA LEU A 20 -14.51 5.88 -12.72
C LEU A 20 -13.07 5.54 -12.29
N LEU A 21 -12.78 5.58 -11.00
CA LEU A 21 -11.48 5.20 -10.43
C LEU A 21 -11.20 3.70 -10.63
N SER A 22 -12.19 2.86 -10.32
CA SER A 22 -12.10 1.41 -10.52
C SER A 22 -11.81 1.07 -11.98
N ARG A 23 -12.57 1.62 -12.93
CA ARG A 23 -12.39 1.31 -14.35
C ARG A 23 -11.01 1.70 -14.89
N GLY A 24 -10.39 2.75 -14.35
CA GLY A 24 -9.10 3.25 -14.82
C GLY A 24 -7.87 2.54 -14.24
N SER A 25 -7.98 1.96 -13.05
CA SER A 25 -6.84 1.44 -12.29
C SER A 25 -6.98 -0.01 -11.80
N PHE A 26 -8.19 -0.51 -11.56
CA PHE A 26 -8.40 -1.79 -10.86
C PHE A 26 -7.71 -2.97 -11.53
N TYR A 27 -7.92 -3.16 -12.84
CA TYR A 27 -7.29 -4.26 -13.58
C TYR A 27 -5.76 -4.13 -13.63
N LYS A 28 -5.22 -2.90 -13.67
CA LYS A 28 -3.78 -2.66 -13.67
C LYS A 28 -3.18 -3.02 -12.32
N VAL A 29 -3.85 -2.66 -11.21
CA VAL A 29 -3.46 -3.06 -9.86
C VAL A 29 -3.46 -4.58 -9.74
N LEU A 30 -4.53 -5.25 -10.20
CA LEU A 30 -4.59 -6.72 -10.20
C LEU A 30 -3.46 -7.37 -11.00
N VAL A 31 -3.12 -6.84 -12.18
CA VAL A 31 -2.01 -7.35 -12.98
C VAL A 31 -0.68 -7.19 -12.24
N VAL A 32 -0.44 -6.05 -11.59
CA VAL A 32 0.79 -5.83 -10.82
C VAL A 32 0.88 -6.81 -9.65
N LEU A 33 -0.23 -7.02 -8.92
CA LEU A 33 -0.29 -7.99 -7.82
C LEU A 33 -0.01 -9.41 -8.30
N PHE A 34 -0.60 -9.80 -9.43
CA PHE A 34 -0.38 -11.12 -10.02
C PHE A 34 1.08 -11.31 -10.45
N LEU A 35 1.68 -10.31 -11.10
CA LEU A 35 3.08 -10.37 -11.51
C LEU A 35 4.05 -10.41 -10.32
N MET A 36 3.75 -9.68 -9.25
CA MET A 36 4.52 -9.72 -8.00
C MET A 36 4.52 -11.13 -7.41
N VAL A 37 3.33 -11.71 -7.17
CA VAL A 37 3.20 -13.06 -6.61
C VAL A 37 3.83 -14.11 -7.51
N LEU A 38 3.64 -14.03 -8.82
CA LEU A 38 4.29 -14.95 -9.76
C LEU A 38 5.81 -14.83 -9.72
N GLY A 39 6.35 -13.62 -9.68
CA GLY A 39 7.79 -13.36 -9.62
C GLY A 39 8.41 -13.96 -8.36
N GLU A 40 7.79 -13.72 -7.21
CA GLU A 40 8.20 -14.30 -5.93
C GLU A 40 8.10 -15.82 -5.94
N TRP A 41 6.96 -16.36 -6.38
CA TRP A 41 6.74 -17.81 -6.44
C TRP A 41 7.77 -18.52 -7.30
N ILE A 42 8.05 -18.00 -8.49
CA ILE A 42 9.06 -18.54 -9.40
C ILE A 42 10.45 -18.47 -8.74
N SER A 43 10.77 -17.38 -8.05
CA SER A 43 12.06 -17.19 -7.40
C SER A 43 12.24 -18.17 -6.24
N PHE A 44 11.24 -18.30 -5.37
CA PHE A 44 11.25 -19.28 -4.28
C PHE A 44 11.34 -20.71 -4.79
N TRP A 45 10.57 -21.05 -5.82
CA TRP A 45 10.59 -22.37 -6.43
C TRP A 45 11.96 -22.74 -7.01
N ARG A 46 12.63 -21.78 -7.67
CA ARG A 46 14.00 -21.99 -8.18
C ARG A 46 15.00 -22.18 -7.06
N ILE A 47 14.92 -21.38 -5.99
CA ILE A 47 15.82 -21.48 -4.85
C ILE A 47 15.67 -22.83 -4.14
N LEU A 48 14.43 -23.30 -3.95
CA LEU A 48 14.15 -24.58 -3.28
C LEU A 48 14.59 -25.80 -4.11
N ARG A 49 14.64 -25.69 -5.44
CA ARG A 49 15.13 -26.75 -6.33
C ARG A 49 16.64 -26.67 -6.62
N GLY A 50 17.32 -25.65 -6.13
CA GLY A 50 18.77 -25.49 -6.34
C GLY A 50 19.58 -26.45 -5.47
N ASP A 51 20.89 -26.53 -5.75
CA ASP A 51 21.81 -27.45 -5.09
C ASP A 51 22.07 -27.12 -3.60
N SER A 52 21.62 -25.96 -3.12
CA SER A 52 21.78 -25.51 -1.74
C SER A 52 20.47 -24.90 -1.22
N PRO A 53 19.53 -25.74 -0.74
CA PRO A 53 18.27 -25.25 -0.18
C PRO A 53 18.54 -24.36 1.05
N PRO A 54 17.76 -23.30 1.26
CA PRO A 54 17.97 -22.36 2.35
C PRO A 54 17.74 -23.02 3.71
N GLY A 55 18.60 -22.69 4.68
CA GLY A 55 18.54 -23.25 6.04
C GLY A 55 17.43 -22.62 6.90
N SER A 56 16.85 -21.52 6.46
CA SER A 56 15.71 -20.86 7.13
C SER A 56 14.77 -20.16 6.13
N LEU A 57 13.54 -19.90 6.58
CA LEU A 57 12.55 -19.13 5.83
C LEU A 57 13.04 -17.69 5.54
N GLU A 58 13.75 -17.09 6.51
CA GLU A 58 14.33 -15.76 6.39
C GLU A 58 15.32 -15.68 5.23
N GLU A 59 16.13 -16.72 5.08
CA GLU A 59 17.12 -16.84 4.00
C GLU A 59 16.43 -17.03 2.64
N LEU A 60 15.34 -17.81 2.59
CA LEU A 60 14.53 -17.96 1.38
C LEU A 60 13.91 -16.62 0.94
N VAL A 61 13.35 -15.86 1.87
CA VAL A 61 12.74 -14.54 1.60
C VAL A 61 13.78 -13.53 1.13
N ASN A 62 14.94 -13.51 1.78
CA ASN A 62 16.05 -12.62 1.41
C ASN A 62 16.66 -12.97 0.05
N LYS A 63 16.96 -14.26 -0.20
CA LYS A 63 17.50 -14.72 -1.49
C LYS A 63 16.48 -14.58 -2.61
N GLY A 64 15.19 -14.77 -2.31
CA GLY A 64 14.09 -14.66 -3.26
C GLY A 64 13.75 -13.21 -3.63
N GLY A 65 14.30 -12.22 -2.93
CA GLY A 65 14.11 -10.81 -3.26
C GLY A 65 12.69 -10.31 -3.02
N ALA A 66 11.93 -10.91 -2.09
CA ALA A 66 10.53 -10.54 -1.82
C ALA A 66 10.37 -9.05 -1.49
N SER A 67 11.31 -8.47 -0.75
CA SER A 67 11.32 -7.03 -0.47
C SER A 67 11.43 -6.17 -1.74
N VAL A 68 12.21 -6.61 -2.72
CA VAL A 68 12.36 -5.91 -4.00
C VAL A 68 11.09 -6.02 -4.83
N PHE A 69 10.48 -7.20 -4.90
CA PHE A 69 9.20 -7.40 -5.60
C PHE A 69 8.08 -6.57 -4.98
N PHE A 70 7.97 -6.57 -3.65
CA PHE A 70 7.00 -5.76 -2.92
C PHE A 70 7.21 -4.25 -3.16
N MET A 71 8.44 -3.75 -3.02
CA MET A 71 8.74 -2.33 -3.23
C MET A 71 8.51 -1.90 -4.67
N ALA A 72 8.86 -2.74 -5.65
CA ALA A 72 8.57 -2.49 -7.05
C ALA A 72 7.05 -2.44 -7.31
N ALA A 73 6.29 -3.40 -6.77
CA ALA A 73 4.83 -3.44 -6.90
C ALA A 73 4.17 -2.21 -6.26
N LEU A 74 4.60 -1.82 -5.04
CA LEU A 74 4.17 -0.62 -4.35
C LEU A 74 4.39 0.62 -5.23
N GLY A 75 5.60 0.82 -5.73
CA GLY A 75 5.94 1.98 -6.56
C GLY A 75 5.09 2.04 -7.83
N VAL A 76 4.93 0.91 -8.53
CA VAL A 76 4.11 0.84 -9.75
C VAL A 76 2.62 1.10 -9.44
N ILE A 77 2.08 0.56 -8.35
CA ILE A 77 0.69 0.82 -7.93
C ILE A 77 0.49 2.30 -7.60
N LEU A 78 1.41 2.93 -6.87
CA LEU A 78 1.35 4.37 -6.57
C LEU A 78 1.34 5.21 -7.84
N LEU A 79 2.18 4.89 -8.83
CA LEU A 79 2.21 5.57 -10.13
C LEU A 79 0.90 5.36 -10.91
N ILE A 80 0.34 4.16 -10.90
CA ILE A 80 -0.94 3.85 -11.54
C ILE A 80 -2.08 4.66 -10.89
N LEU A 81 -2.11 4.72 -9.56
CA LEU A 81 -3.14 5.44 -8.80
C LEU A 81 -3.04 6.95 -9.06
N ALA A 82 -1.85 7.54 -8.88
CA ALA A 82 -1.60 8.95 -9.13
C ALA A 82 -1.90 9.33 -10.60
N GLY A 83 -1.50 8.48 -11.55
CA GLY A 83 -1.78 8.68 -12.98
C GLY A 83 -3.28 8.61 -13.30
N THR A 84 -3.99 7.63 -12.72
CA THR A 84 -5.44 7.46 -12.94
C THR A 84 -6.22 8.64 -12.37
N ILE A 85 -5.82 9.14 -11.20
CA ILE A 85 -6.44 10.28 -10.54
C ILE A 85 -6.18 11.57 -11.32
N GLY A 86 -4.96 11.76 -11.83
CA GLY A 86 -4.63 12.88 -12.72
C GLY A 86 -5.46 12.88 -14.01
N GLN A 87 -5.59 11.72 -14.67
CA GLN A 87 -6.43 11.59 -15.88
C GLN A 87 -7.92 11.78 -15.59
N ALA A 88 -8.39 11.25 -14.47
CA ALA A 88 -9.76 11.44 -14.01
C ALA A 88 -10.05 12.92 -13.80
N GLU A 89 -9.11 13.68 -13.23
CA GLU A 89 -9.28 15.11 -12.98
C GLU A 89 -9.24 15.96 -14.26
N GLU A 90 -8.38 15.65 -15.22
CA GLU A 90 -8.36 16.35 -16.51
C GLU A 90 -9.67 16.14 -17.28
N LYS A 91 -10.12 14.88 -17.36
CA LYS A 91 -11.37 14.51 -18.02
C LYS A 91 -12.59 15.03 -17.26
N SER A 92 -12.51 15.05 -15.92
CA SER A 92 -13.55 15.59 -15.08
C SER A 92 -13.51 17.10 -15.03
N ARG A 93 -12.44 17.84 -15.33
CA ARG A 93 -12.48 19.32 -15.35
C ARG A 93 -13.50 19.86 -16.38
N ASN A 94 -13.62 19.15 -17.50
CA ASN A 94 -14.64 19.42 -18.52
C ASN A 94 -16.06 18.93 -18.13
N THR A 95 -16.17 18.04 -17.15
CA THR A 95 -17.45 17.42 -16.71
C THR A 95 -17.93 17.90 -15.33
N LEU A 96 -17.02 18.34 -14.46
CA LEU A 96 -17.19 18.83 -13.07
C LEU A 96 -17.66 20.28 -13.03
N MET A 97 -17.46 21.06 -14.09
CA MET A 97 -18.21 22.31 -14.27
C MET A 97 -19.74 22.08 -14.21
N ARG A 98 -20.21 20.82 -14.31
CA ARG A 98 -21.64 20.46 -14.22
C ARG A 98 -22.06 19.76 -12.91
N LEU A 99 -21.13 19.34 -12.04
CA LEU A 99 -21.46 18.67 -10.77
C LEU A 99 -20.98 19.50 -9.59
N LYS A 100 -21.93 20.12 -8.86
CA LYS A 100 -21.71 20.82 -7.58
C LYS A 100 -21.37 19.84 -6.44
N ILE A 101 -20.31 19.05 -6.58
CA ILE A 101 -19.77 18.21 -5.51
C ILE A 101 -18.65 18.97 -4.81
N SER A 102 -18.60 18.90 -3.48
CA SER A 102 -17.52 19.54 -2.73
C SER A 102 -16.19 18.80 -2.97
N GLY A 103 -15.10 19.55 -3.16
CA GLY A 103 -13.77 18.97 -3.37
C GLY A 103 -13.36 17.99 -2.26
N TRP A 104 -13.82 18.24 -1.03
CA TRP A 104 -13.59 17.38 0.14
C TRP A 104 -14.15 15.97 -0.05
N GLN A 105 -15.36 15.82 -0.60
CA GLN A 105 -15.94 14.49 -0.83
C GLN A 105 -15.17 13.71 -1.90
N ILE A 106 -14.74 14.39 -2.96
CA ILE A 106 -13.95 13.76 -4.03
C ILE A 106 -12.59 13.31 -3.51
N PHE A 107 -11.92 14.15 -2.73
CA PHE A 107 -10.64 13.79 -2.12
C PHE A 107 -10.77 12.62 -1.15
N PHE A 108 -11.80 12.63 -0.28
CA PHE A 108 -12.04 11.54 0.66
C PHE A 108 -12.28 10.21 -0.07
N ILE A 109 -13.12 10.20 -1.11
CA ILE A 109 -13.39 9.01 -1.92
C ILE A 109 -12.11 8.49 -2.61
N ARG A 110 -11.29 9.40 -3.17
CA ARG A 110 -9.99 9.04 -3.77
C ARG A 110 -9.04 8.44 -2.74
N THR A 111 -8.92 9.06 -1.58
CA THR A 111 -8.07 8.58 -0.48
C THR A 111 -8.51 7.20 -0.03
N VAL A 112 -9.80 7.00 0.26
CA VAL A 112 -10.33 5.69 0.66
C VAL A 112 -10.06 4.63 -0.41
N TYR A 113 -10.26 4.95 -1.69
CA TYR A 113 -9.96 4.03 -2.78
C TYR A 113 -8.47 3.65 -2.82
N CYS A 114 -7.57 4.64 -2.75
CA CYS A 114 -6.12 4.39 -2.71
C CYS A 114 -5.70 3.57 -1.48
N THR A 115 -6.22 3.88 -0.30
CA THR A 115 -6.00 3.12 0.94
C THR A 115 -6.42 1.67 0.76
N LEU A 116 -7.61 1.40 0.19
CA LEU A 116 -8.07 0.04 -0.06
C LEU A 116 -7.16 -0.71 -1.04
N CYS A 117 -6.71 -0.07 -2.13
CA CYS A 117 -5.76 -0.68 -3.07
C CYS A 117 -4.42 -1.05 -2.40
N LEU A 118 -3.89 -0.18 -1.54
CA LEU A 118 -2.67 -0.44 -0.80
C LEU A 118 -2.87 -1.54 0.26
N LEU A 119 -3.99 -1.55 0.97
CA LEU A 119 -4.32 -2.64 1.91
C LEU A 119 -4.40 -3.99 1.21
N VAL A 120 -4.96 -4.06 0.00
CA VAL A 120 -4.98 -5.29 -0.80
C VAL A 120 -3.56 -5.74 -1.15
N LEU A 121 -2.66 -4.82 -1.53
CA LEU A 121 -1.25 -5.14 -1.78
C LEU A 121 -0.59 -5.78 -0.55
N PHE A 122 -0.72 -5.15 0.63
CA PHE A 122 -0.19 -5.71 1.88
C PHE A 122 -0.79 -7.07 2.21
N SER A 123 -2.11 -7.23 2.05
CA SER A 123 -2.81 -8.49 2.32
C SER A 123 -2.33 -9.62 1.40
N VAL A 124 -2.14 -9.32 0.11
CA VAL A 124 -1.64 -10.29 -0.88
C VAL A 124 -0.18 -10.67 -0.56
N GLN A 125 0.66 -9.70 -0.21
CA GLN A 125 2.05 -9.96 0.19
C GLN A 125 2.13 -10.86 1.43
N ILE A 126 1.34 -10.56 2.46
CA ILE A 126 1.26 -11.39 3.68
C ILE A 126 0.87 -12.82 3.31
N THR A 127 -0.19 -12.97 2.51
CA THR A 127 -0.67 -14.28 2.06
C THR A 127 0.39 -15.03 1.25
N ALA A 128 1.11 -14.35 0.36
CA ALA A 128 2.18 -14.93 -0.44
C ALA A 128 3.32 -15.49 0.42
N ILE A 129 3.69 -14.79 1.50
CA ILE A 129 4.69 -15.26 2.47
C ILE A 129 4.20 -16.51 3.22
N PHE A 130 2.94 -16.54 3.67
CA PHE A 130 2.37 -17.73 4.29
C PHE A 130 2.39 -18.94 3.33
N CYS A 131 1.98 -18.74 2.06
CA CYS A 131 2.07 -19.78 1.04
C CYS A 131 3.52 -20.23 0.78
N ALA A 132 4.48 -19.31 0.82
CA ALA A 132 5.91 -19.64 0.68
C ALA A 132 6.44 -20.44 1.87
N ALA A 133 5.96 -20.15 3.09
CA ALA A 133 6.30 -20.91 4.29
C ALA A 133 5.77 -22.35 4.22
N GLU A 134 4.52 -22.53 3.79
CA GLU A 134 3.96 -23.88 3.54
C GLU A 134 4.73 -24.64 2.46
N LEU A 135 5.13 -23.94 1.38
CA LEU A 135 5.95 -24.54 0.33
C LEU A 135 7.33 -24.97 0.85
N TYR A 136 7.96 -24.14 1.68
CA TYR A 136 9.25 -24.44 2.30
C TYR A 136 9.17 -25.68 3.20
N GLU A 137 8.13 -25.78 4.03
CA GLU A 137 7.89 -26.94 4.89
C GLU A 137 7.80 -28.24 4.08
N ARG A 138 6.99 -28.23 3.00
CA ARG A 138 6.84 -29.39 2.12
C ARG A 138 8.15 -29.77 1.43
N ALA A 139 9.00 -28.80 1.10
CA ALA A 139 10.27 -29.04 0.42
C ALA A 139 11.34 -29.62 1.38
N VAL A 140 11.38 -29.17 2.62
CA VAL A 140 12.37 -29.62 3.63
C VAL A 140 11.96 -30.93 4.31
N GLY A 141 10.69 -31.34 4.19
CA GLY A 141 10.21 -32.61 4.73
C GLY A 141 10.18 -32.67 6.27
N GLY A 142 10.30 -31.52 6.92
CA GLY A 142 10.20 -31.39 8.37
C GLY A 142 8.75 -31.55 8.80
N ALA A 143 8.48 -32.48 9.73
CA ALA A 143 7.17 -32.65 10.33
C ALA A 143 6.78 -31.37 11.09
N GLY A 144 5.91 -30.55 10.51
CA GLY A 144 5.36 -29.37 11.16
C GLY A 144 6.43 -28.28 11.35
N LEU A 145 6.44 -27.26 10.50
CA LEU A 145 6.98 -25.98 10.98
C LEU A 145 6.11 -25.56 12.15
N SER A 146 6.61 -25.73 13.38
CA SER A 146 5.97 -25.21 14.58
C SER A 146 5.64 -23.74 14.34
N GLU A 147 4.45 -23.28 14.72
CA GLU A 147 4.04 -21.88 14.64
C GLU A 147 5.11 -20.93 15.24
N GLN A 148 5.90 -21.45 16.21
CA GLN A 148 7.04 -20.78 16.81
C GLN A 148 8.18 -20.48 15.82
N PHE A 149 8.42 -21.36 14.84
CA PHE A 149 9.44 -21.14 13.79
C PHE A 149 9.02 -20.02 12.85
N LEU A 150 7.73 -20.01 12.46
CA LEU A 150 7.19 -18.93 11.65
C LEU A 150 7.27 -17.61 12.43
N PHE A 151 6.83 -17.60 13.69
CA PHE A 151 6.96 -16.44 14.56
C PHE A 151 8.39 -15.93 14.67
N LEU A 152 9.36 -16.82 14.87
CA LEU A 152 10.76 -16.46 14.96
C LEU A 152 11.31 -15.90 13.64
N ALA A 153 10.90 -16.44 12.49
CA ALA A 153 11.29 -15.92 11.19
C ALA A 153 10.74 -14.50 10.93
N PHE A 154 9.49 -14.25 11.34
CA PHE A 154 8.89 -12.91 11.30
C PHE A 154 9.54 -11.95 12.30
N TYR A 155 10.13 -12.44 13.38
CA TYR A 155 10.85 -11.61 14.34
C TYR A 155 12.27 -11.27 13.86
N ARG A 156 12.96 -12.21 13.20
CA ARG A 156 14.36 -12.07 12.78
C ARG A 156 14.55 -11.38 11.43
N ASN A 157 13.56 -11.47 10.54
CA ASN A 157 13.65 -10.84 9.23
C ASN A 157 12.95 -9.48 9.23
N GLU A 158 13.72 -8.43 8.91
CA GLU A 158 13.27 -7.03 8.95
C GLU A 158 12.11 -6.73 8.02
N PHE A 159 12.11 -7.33 6.83
CA PHE A 159 11.03 -7.16 5.87
C PHE A 159 9.76 -7.85 6.36
N LEU A 160 9.86 -9.07 6.86
CA LEU A 160 8.71 -9.81 7.41
C LEU A 160 8.15 -9.11 8.65
N HIS A 161 9.03 -8.65 9.53
CA HIS A 161 8.69 -7.92 10.74
C HIS A 161 8.03 -6.57 10.44
N GLY A 162 8.51 -5.90 9.39
CA GLY A 162 7.91 -4.68 8.87
C GLY A 162 6.53 -4.90 8.24
N LEU A 163 6.27 -6.08 7.67
CA LEU A 163 5.01 -6.42 7.01
C LEU A 163 3.92 -6.86 8.02
N LEU A 164 4.30 -7.71 8.97
CA LEU A 164 3.41 -8.25 10.01
C LEU A 164 4.05 -8.11 11.40
N PRO A 165 3.92 -6.93 12.03
CA PRO A 165 4.48 -6.69 13.35
C PRO A 165 3.61 -7.36 14.42
N MET A 166 3.81 -8.65 14.67
CA MET A 166 2.95 -9.50 15.52
C MET A 166 2.48 -8.84 16.84
N GLU A 167 3.41 -8.35 17.68
CA GLU A 167 3.09 -7.79 19.00
C GLU A 167 3.34 -6.27 19.14
N GLU A 168 3.98 -5.64 18.15
CA GLU A 168 4.37 -4.24 18.26
C GLU A 168 3.30 -3.31 17.69
N LEU A 169 2.38 -2.86 18.56
CA LEU A 169 1.33 -1.89 18.23
C LEU A 169 1.88 -0.63 17.52
N GLY A 170 3.08 -0.17 17.89
CA GLY A 170 3.73 0.98 17.24
C GLY A 170 3.97 0.76 15.74
N LYS A 171 4.43 -0.43 15.34
CA LYS A 171 4.69 -0.75 13.94
C LYS A 171 3.39 -0.92 13.14
N TRP A 172 2.32 -1.39 13.76
CA TRP A 172 0.97 -1.36 13.15
C TRP A 172 0.50 0.06 12.87
N VAL A 173 0.64 0.96 13.84
CA VAL A 173 0.30 2.38 13.69
C VAL A 173 1.12 2.99 12.56
N ARG A 174 2.43 2.75 12.53
CA ARG A 174 3.32 3.21 11.46
C ARG A 174 2.88 2.73 10.08
N ASN A 175 2.60 1.44 9.92
CA ASN A 175 2.16 0.90 8.63
C ASN A 175 0.84 1.52 8.18
N PHE A 176 -0.09 1.72 9.11
CA PHE A 176 -1.35 2.40 8.83
C PHE A 176 -1.13 3.87 8.42
N LEU A 177 -0.29 4.61 9.15
CA LEU A 177 0.08 5.99 8.83
C LEU A 177 0.77 6.11 7.47
N LEU A 178 1.68 5.18 7.14
CA LEU A 178 2.35 5.13 5.84
C LEU A 178 1.34 4.88 4.71
N ILE A 179 0.46 3.87 4.85
CA ILE A 179 -0.58 3.58 3.87
C ILE A 179 -1.48 4.81 3.66
N LEU A 180 -1.85 5.49 4.74
CA LEU A 180 -2.71 6.67 4.69
C LEU A 180 -1.99 7.85 4.03
N ALA A 181 -0.73 8.12 4.37
CA ALA A 181 0.09 9.16 3.76
C ALA A 181 0.27 8.92 2.26
N PHE A 182 0.61 7.70 1.85
CA PHE A 182 0.68 7.33 0.43
C PHE A 182 -0.65 7.48 -0.28
N ALA A 183 -1.75 7.09 0.36
CA ALA A 183 -3.07 7.20 -0.22
C ALA A 183 -3.50 8.65 -0.44
N MET A 184 -3.20 9.55 0.50
CA MET A 184 -3.51 10.98 0.37
C MET A 184 -2.64 11.67 -0.67
N GLU A 185 -1.35 11.36 -0.71
CA GLU A 185 -0.44 11.88 -1.73
C GLU A 185 -0.79 11.36 -3.13
N ALA A 186 -1.17 10.09 -3.26
CA ALA A 186 -1.68 9.54 -4.53
C ALA A 186 -3.04 10.13 -4.91
N ALA A 187 -3.89 10.46 -3.93
CA ALA A 187 -5.19 11.10 -4.13
C ALA A 187 -5.08 12.57 -4.55
N ARG A 188 -3.91 13.17 -4.32
CA ARG A 188 -3.60 14.56 -4.62
C ARG A 188 -3.36 14.79 -6.12
N SER A 189 -3.82 15.93 -6.62
CA SER A 189 -3.68 16.26 -8.04
C SER A 189 -2.23 16.53 -8.47
N ARG A 190 -1.93 16.18 -9.72
CA ARG A 190 -0.61 15.96 -10.36
C ARG A 190 0.41 17.11 -10.24
N LYS A 191 0.01 18.33 -9.86
CA LYS A 191 0.90 19.50 -9.89
C LYS A 191 1.84 19.64 -8.68
N MET A 192 1.57 18.97 -7.55
CA MET A 192 2.36 19.19 -6.32
C MET A 192 2.77 17.92 -5.57
N GLY A 193 2.07 16.79 -5.77
CA GLY A 193 2.29 15.56 -4.98
C GLY A 193 3.37 14.60 -5.50
N SER A 194 3.99 14.85 -6.66
CA SER A 194 4.94 13.88 -7.23
C SER A 194 6.25 13.81 -6.46
N VAL A 195 6.72 14.93 -5.89
CA VAL A 195 7.98 14.98 -5.15
C VAL A 195 7.81 14.36 -3.76
N THR A 196 6.76 14.75 -3.03
CA THR A 196 6.40 14.19 -1.71
C THR A 196 6.15 12.70 -1.79
N LEU A 197 5.42 12.23 -2.81
CA LEU A 197 5.18 10.80 -3.04
C LEU A 197 6.50 10.03 -3.31
N ILE A 198 7.40 10.57 -4.13
CA ILE A 198 8.71 9.97 -4.39
C ILE A 198 9.57 9.97 -3.12
N SER A 199 9.59 11.07 -2.37
CA SER A 199 10.32 11.16 -1.10
C SER A 199 9.82 10.16 -0.07
N LEU A 200 8.50 10.00 0.08
CA LEU A 200 7.88 8.99 0.94
C LEU A 200 8.22 7.57 0.47
N PHE A 201 8.24 7.33 -0.84
CA PHE A 201 8.62 6.04 -1.40
C PHE A 201 10.08 5.70 -1.10
N VAL A 202 11.00 6.64 -1.32
CA VAL A 202 12.43 6.45 -1.02
C VAL A 202 12.64 6.25 0.48
N LEU A 203 11.94 7.02 1.32
CA LEU A 203 11.99 6.86 2.77
C LEU A 203 11.52 5.46 3.17
N THR A 204 10.40 5.00 2.63
CA THR A 204 9.84 3.67 2.88
C THR A 204 10.80 2.56 2.41
N ALA A 205 11.41 2.71 1.23
CA ALA A 205 12.39 1.77 0.71
C ALA A 205 13.62 1.64 1.62
N ALA A 206 14.17 2.78 2.04
CA ALA A 206 15.31 2.81 2.97
C ALA A 206 14.95 2.16 4.31
N TRP A 207 13.70 2.28 4.73
CA TRP A 207 13.18 1.76 5.98
C TRP A 207 12.94 0.27 6.02
N PHE A 208 12.39 -0.32 4.95
CA PHE A 208 12.22 -1.77 4.84
C PHE A 208 13.55 -2.55 4.68
N ILE A 209 14.65 -1.84 4.40
CA ILE A 209 15.99 -2.41 4.24
C ILE A 209 16.85 -2.19 5.50
N SER A 210 16.50 -1.24 6.38
CA SER A 210 17.32 -0.92 7.56
C SER A 210 17.05 -1.90 8.72
N PRO A 211 18.08 -2.39 9.41
CA PRO A 211 17.91 -3.29 10.55
C PRO A 211 17.11 -2.63 11.69
N VAL A 212 16.15 -3.38 12.25
CA VAL A 212 15.26 -2.95 13.34
C VAL A 212 16.04 -3.05 14.64
N GLY A 213 16.16 -1.92 15.33
CA GLY A 213 16.88 -1.88 16.62
C GLY A 213 16.79 -0.59 17.40
N MET A 214 16.00 0.41 16.97
CA MET A 214 15.84 1.66 17.73
C MET A 214 14.45 2.24 17.51
N GLY A 215 13.56 2.09 18.50
CA GLY A 215 12.20 2.69 18.47
C GLY A 215 12.17 4.21 18.25
N TYR A 216 13.29 4.91 18.47
CA TYR A 216 13.46 6.32 18.11
C TYR A 216 13.32 6.57 16.60
N ARG A 217 13.81 5.65 15.77
CA ARG A 217 13.69 5.78 14.32
C ARG A 217 12.22 5.66 13.89
N ASP A 218 11.44 4.74 14.46
CA ASP A 218 10.04 4.53 14.09
C ASP A 218 9.21 5.78 14.36
N GLY A 219 9.48 6.45 15.49
CA GLY A 219 8.88 7.74 15.83
C GLY A 219 9.18 8.86 14.82
N ILE A 220 10.31 8.84 14.11
CA ILE A 220 10.61 9.83 13.06
C ILE A 220 9.71 9.60 11.85
N VAL A 221 9.51 8.35 11.42
CA VAL A 221 8.62 8.05 10.29
C VAL A 221 7.18 8.38 10.63
N ASP A 222 6.74 8.02 11.84
CA ASP A 222 5.41 8.37 12.33
C ASP A 222 5.22 9.88 12.34
N PHE A 223 6.20 10.63 12.83
CA PHE A 223 6.17 12.09 12.81
C PHE A 223 6.10 12.65 11.39
N VAL A 224 6.93 12.16 10.46
CA VAL A 224 6.89 12.58 9.05
C VAL A 224 5.53 12.27 8.43
N CYS A 225 4.98 11.08 8.66
CA CYS A 225 3.65 10.72 8.17
C CYS A 225 2.58 11.64 8.74
N VAL A 226 2.59 11.88 10.06
CA VAL A 226 1.64 12.80 10.71
C VAL A 226 1.75 14.22 10.15
N VAL A 227 2.96 14.71 9.89
CA VAL A 227 3.19 16.03 9.28
C VAL A 227 2.64 16.09 7.86
N VAL A 228 2.88 15.06 7.03
CA VAL A 228 2.34 15.00 5.67
C VAL A 228 0.81 14.94 5.69
N ILE A 229 0.25 14.03 6.50
CA ILE A 229 -1.20 13.89 6.69
C ILE A 229 -1.81 15.21 7.16
N GLY A 230 -1.19 15.84 8.16
CA GLY A 230 -1.62 17.13 8.71
C GLY A 230 -1.55 18.25 7.68
N ALA A 231 -0.49 18.32 6.87
CA ALA A 231 -0.34 19.30 5.80
C ALA A 231 -1.41 19.12 4.71
N ASP A 232 -1.72 17.87 4.33
CA ASP A 232 -2.78 17.57 3.37
C ASP A 232 -4.16 17.97 3.89
N VAL A 233 -4.47 17.62 5.15
CA VAL A 233 -5.73 18.01 5.80
C VAL A 233 -5.82 19.54 5.93
N LEU A 234 -4.75 20.20 6.37
CA LEU A 234 -4.72 21.64 6.58
C LEU A 234 -4.91 22.41 5.26
N GLN A 235 -4.22 22.00 4.20
CA GLN A 235 -4.38 22.62 2.89
C GLN A 235 -5.80 22.43 2.32
N MET A 236 -6.47 21.34 2.67
CA MET A 236 -7.88 21.14 2.32
C MET A 236 -8.85 21.96 3.15
N LEU A 237 -8.53 22.20 4.42
CA LEU A 237 -9.29 23.11 5.27
C LEU A 237 -9.15 24.55 4.78
N PHE A 238 -7.95 25.01 4.44
CA PHE A 238 -7.77 26.36 3.89
C PHE A 238 -8.36 26.54 2.48
N ALA A 239 -8.36 25.49 1.65
CA ALA A 239 -9.08 25.53 0.36
C ALA A 239 -10.62 25.61 0.51
N ARG A 240 -11.15 25.48 1.73
CA ARG A 240 -12.57 25.59 2.05
C ARG A 240 -13.00 27.03 2.35
N GLU A 241 -12.08 27.97 2.55
CA GLU A 241 -12.41 29.39 2.79
C GLU A 241 -12.25 30.22 1.52
N PRO A 242 -13.32 30.37 0.72
CA PRO A 242 -13.59 31.58 -0.01
C PRO A 242 -14.68 32.33 0.75
N GLU A 243 -14.30 33.34 1.53
CA GLU A 243 -15.17 34.50 1.72
C GLU A 243 -14.94 35.49 0.58
#